data_AF-A0A0G0M4D8-F1
#
_entry.id   AF-A0A0G0M4D8-F1
#
_cell.length_a   1.000
_cell.length_b   1.000
_cell.length_c   1.000
_cell.angle_alpha   90.00
_cell.angle_beta   90.00
_cell.angle_gamma   90.00
#
_symmetry.space_group_name_H-M   'P 1'
#
loop_
_entity.id
_entity.type
_entity.pdbx_description
1 polymer ?
#
loop_
_entity_poly.entity_id
_entity_poly.type
_entity_poly.pdbx_seq_one_letter_code
_entity_poly.pdbx_strand_id
1 'polypeptide(L)'
;MLKKSKKGKVLSKSKGFTLIELLVVMAIIAILVTLMIWAINTARMQSRNTQRRSNITSMKAALESYYSSKKDYPGTVGTDINIVNLKALFPTYATFDVEDPRGATDDNRSCYSKVSRNQYNLRILPEPETLGTCANTLAVGEDFSIQ
;
A
#
# COMPACT_ATOMS: atom_id res chain seq x y z
N MET A 1 66.79 -8.46 57.89
CA MET A 1 66.41 -8.05 56.51
C MET A 1 65.06 -8.67 56.16
N LEU A 2 63.97 -7.90 56.13
CA LEU A 2 62.74 -8.31 55.45
C LEU A 2 62.13 -7.12 54.68
N LYS A 3 61.79 -7.43 53.43
CA LYS A 3 61.54 -6.58 52.27
C LYS A 3 60.12 -5.96 52.35
N LYS A 4 59.98 -4.62 52.30
CA LYS A 4 58.67 -3.99 52.03
C LYS A 4 58.48 -3.83 50.52
N SER A 5 57.64 -4.68 49.92
CA SER A 5 57.17 -4.53 48.53
C SER A 5 55.95 -3.60 48.50
N LYS A 6 56.12 -2.37 48.02
CA LYS A 6 55.00 -1.48 47.68
C LYS A 6 54.37 -1.94 46.37
N LYS A 7 53.32 -2.76 46.44
CA LYS A 7 52.43 -3.00 45.29
C LYS A 7 51.66 -1.71 45.01
N GLY A 8 51.97 -1.03 43.91
CA GLY A 8 51.19 0.10 43.41
C GLY A 8 49.78 -0.36 43.06
N LYS A 9 48.76 0.23 43.70
CA LYS A 9 47.36 0.06 43.31
C LYS A 9 47.17 0.68 41.92
N VAL A 10 46.89 -0.14 40.92
CA VAL A 10 46.37 0.35 39.63
C VAL A 10 44.94 0.85 39.88
N LEU A 11 44.77 2.17 40.01
CA LEU A 11 43.46 2.79 40.10
C LEU A 11 42.85 2.78 38.69
N SER A 12 42.00 1.80 38.40
CA SER A 12 41.16 1.83 37.20
C SER A 12 40.24 3.04 37.29
N LYS A 13 40.52 4.11 36.52
CA LYS A 13 39.58 5.21 36.31
C LYS A 13 38.40 4.67 35.52
N SER A 14 37.36 4.22 36.22
CA SER A 14 36.03 4.06 35.64
C SER A 14 35.53 5.46 35.24
N LYS A 15 35.56 5.75 33.94
CA LYS A 15 34.94 6.96 33.38
C LYS A 15 33.43 6.78 33.44
N GLY A 16 32.76 7.55 34.29
CA GLY A 16 31.30 7.65 34.28
C GLY A 16 30.85 8.53 33.11
N PHE A 17 29.66 8.24 32.57
CA PHE A 17 29.00 9.11 31.61
C PHE A 17 28.65 10.45 32.25
N THR A 18 28.86 11.53 31.51
CA THR A 18 28.39 12.86 31.90
C THR A 18 26.90 13.01 31.57
N LEU A 19 26.17 13.81 32.36
CA LEU A 19 24.75 14.09 32.10
C LEU A 19 24.53 14.71 30.70
N ILE A 20 25.48 15.51 30.23
CA ILE A 20 25.40 16.16 28.92
C ILE A 20 25.55 15.15 27.77
N GLU A 21 26.42 14.15 27.91
CA GLU A 21 26.55 13.09 26.91
C GLU A 21 25.24 12.31 26.74
N LEU A 22 24.55 11.99 27.84
CA LEU A 22 23.26 11.31 27.78
C LEU A 22 22.16 12.18 27.16
N LEU A 23 22.17 13.49 27.46
CA LEU A 23 21.20 14.45 26.93
C LEU A 23 21.29 14.56 25.40
N VAL A 24 22.51 14.69 24.86
CA VAL A 24 22.73 14.79 23.41
C VAL A 24 22.28 13.52 22.69
N VAL A 25 22.49 12.34 23.30
CA VAL A 25 22.07 11.06 22.70
C VAL A 25 20.55 10.98 22.57
N MET A 26 19.80 11.34 23.61
CA MET A 26 18.33 11.34 23.54
C MET A 26 17.81 12.35 22.52
N ALA A 27 18.45 13.52 22.40
CA ALA A 27 18.11 14.51 21.39
C ALA A 27 18.26 13.97 19.96
N ILE A 28 19.36 13.25 19.68
CA ILE A 28 19.59 12.63 18.37
C ILE A 28 18.56 11.52 18.09
N ILE A 29 18.27 10.65 19.07
CA ILE A 29 17.28 9.56 18.92
C ILE A 29 15.89 10.14 18.60
N ALA A 30 15.47 11.21 19.27
CA ALA A 30 14.18 11.85 19.02
C ALA A 30 14.05 12.35 17.56
N ILE A 31 15.11 12.94 17.02
CA ILE A 31 15.14 13.38 15.61
C ILE A 31 15.06 12.18 14.67
N LEU A 32 15.81 11.11 14.93
CA LEU A 32 15.79 9.92 14.07
C LEU A 32 14.41 9.23 14.04
N VAL A 33 13.76 9.09 15.20
CA VAL A 33 12.45 8.42 15.30
C VAL A 33 11.37 9.18 14.54
N THR A 34 11.34 10.52 14.61
CA THR A 34 10.34 11.33 13.90
C THR A 34 10.43 11.15 12.38
N LEU A 35 11.66 11.10 11.83
CA LEU A 35 11.89 10.83 10.41
C LEU A 35 11.48 9.40 10.03
N MET A 36 11.79 8.41 10.88
CA MET A 36 11.42 7.01 10.64
C MET A 36 9.91 6.80 10.56
N ILE A 37 9.13 7.44 11.44
CA ILE A 37 7.66 7.28 11.45
C ILE A 37 7.04 7.78 10.14
N TRP A 38 7.49 8.96 9.65
CA TRP A 38 6.99 9.50 8.39
C TRP A 38 7.32 8.57 7.21
N ALA A 39 8.55 8.06 7.16
CA ALA A 39 8.98 7.12 6.13
C ALA A 39 8.17 5.81 6.12
N ILE A 40 7.88 5.23 7.30
CA ILE A 40 7.09 3.99 7.42
C ILE A 40 5.66 4.18 6.92
N ASN A 41 5.04 5.32 7.24
CA ASN A 41 3.68 5.61 6.79
C ASN A 41 3.60 5.71 5.26
N THR A 42 4.57 6.37 4.63
CA THR A 42 4.69 6.47 3.17
C THR A 42 4.94 5.10 2.53
N ALA A 43 5.85 4.30 3.09
CA ALA A 43 6.13 2.95 2.59
C ALA A 43 4.90 2.03 2.64
N ARG A 44 4.09 2.12 3.71
CA ARG A 44 2.84 1.36 3.82
C ARG A 44 1.81 1.79 2.79
N MET A 45 1.66 3.10 2.53
CA MET A 45 0.78 3.60 1.46
C MET A 45 1.21 3.05 0.10
N GLN A 46 2.51 3.08 -0.20
CA GLN A 46 3.03 2.56 -1.46
C GLN A 46 2.81 1.05 -1.59
N SER A 47 3.05 0.26 -0.54
CA SER A 47 2.77 -1.18 -0.54
C SER A 47 1.31 -1.48 -0.83
N ARG A 48 0.37 -0.73 -0.23
CA ARG A 48 -1.06 -0.87 -0.53
C ARG A 48 -1.38 -0.51 -1.98
N ASN A 49 -0.81 0.56 -2.51
CA ASN A 49 -0.99 0.95 -3.91
C ASN A 49 -0.47 -0.14 -4.87
N THR A 50 0.66 -0.77 -4.56
CA THR A 50 1.20 -1.91 -5.33
C THR A 50 0.26 -3.10 -5.30
N GLN A 51 -0.29 -3.44 -4.14
CA GLN A 51 -1.26 -4.53 -4.03
C GLN A 51 -2.52 -4.26 -4.87
N ARG A 52 -3.07 -3.04 -4.84
CA ARG A 52 -4.23 -2.67 -5.69
C ARG A 52 -3.91 -2.83 -7.18
N ARG A 53 -2.73 -2.42 -7.63
CA ARG A 53 -2.27 -2.63 -9.03
C ARG A 53 -2.20 -4.12 -9.38
N SER A 54 -1.75 -4.96 -8.46
CA SER A 54 -1.76 -6.41 -8.66
C SER A 54 -3.18 -6.99 -8.76
N ASN A 55 -4.11 -6.56 -7.90
CA ASN A 55 -5.50 -7.01 -7.93
C ASN A 55 -6.17 -6.67 -9.27
N ILE A 56 -5.94 -5.47 -9.81
CA ILE A 56 -6.43 -5.06 -11.14
C ILE A 56 -5.84 -5.92 -12.26
N THR A 57 -4.57 -6.28 -12.18
CA THR A 57 -3.92 -7.13 -13.19
C THR A 57 -4.56 -8.52 -13.22
N SER A 58 -4.82 -9.10 -12.05
CA SER A 58 -5.53 -10.38 -11.94
C SER A 58 -6.98 -10.27 -12.45
N MET A 59 -7.65 -9.14 -12.19
CA MET A 59 -9.00 -8.89 -12.70
C MET A 59 -9.02 -8.72 -14.23
N LYS A 60 -8.02 -8.07 -14.82
CA LYS A 60 -7.89 -7.97 -16.28
C LYS A 60 -7.87 -9.36 -16.91
N ALA A 61 -7.07 -10.28 -16.37
CA ALA A 61 -7.02 -11.66 -16.87
C ALA A 61 -8.38 -12.39 -16.75
N ALA A 62 -9.12 -12.13 -15.66
CA ALA A 62 -10.48 -12.66 -15.49
C ALA A 62 -11.48 -12.10 -16.52
N LEU A 63 -11.43 -10.79 -16.79
CA LEU A 63 -12.28 -10.13 -17.79
C LEU A 63 -11.97 -10.63 -19.21
N GLU A 64 -10.70 -10.80 -19.56
CA GLU A 64 -10.27 -11.37 -20.84
C GLU A 64 -10.76 -12.82 -21.01
N SER A 65 -10.69 -13.62 -19.94
CA SER A 65 -11.21 -15.00 -19.92
C SER A 65 -12.74 -15.05 -20.09
N TYR A 66 -13.45 -14.12 -19.45
CA TYR A 66 -14.90 -13.96 -19.61
C TYR A 66 -15.25 -13.57 -21.05
N TYR A 67 -14.57 -12.56 -21.61
CA TYR A 67 -14.79 -12.11 -22.98
C TYR A 67 -14.50 -13.22 -24.00
N SER A 68 -13.45 -14.02 -23.80
CA SER A 68 -13.15 -15.16 -24.68
C SER A 68 -14.34 -16.13 -24.78
N SER A 69 -15.04 -16.35 -23.66
CA SER A 69 -16.15 -17.31 -23.53
C SER A 69 -17.51 -16.72 -23.91
N LYS A 70 -17.78 -15.45 -23.60
CA LYS A 70 -19.09 -14.80 -23.78
C LYS A 70 -19.14 -13.81 -24.94
N LYS A 71 -17.99 -13.45 -25.52
CA LYS A 71 -17.84 -12.43 -26.57
C LYS A 71 -18.43 -11.06 -26.20
N ASP A 72 -18.53 -10.80 -24.91
CA ASP A 72 -19.01 -9.57 -24.33
C ASP A 72 -18.41 -9.40 -22.94
N TYR A 73 -18.25 -8.16 -22.50
CA TYR A 73 -17.83 -7.85 -21.14
C TYR A 73 -19.03 -7.77 -20.17
N PRO A 74 -18.85 -8.10 -18.88
CA PRO A 74 -19.93 -8.13 -17.90
C PRO A 74 -20.42 -6.72 -17.55
N GLY A 75 -21.71 -6.60 -17.22
CA GLY A 75 -22.33 -5.33 -16.82
C GLY A 75 -22.96 -4.53 -17.97
N THR A 76 -23.44 -3.33 -17.62
CA THR A 76 -24.15 -2.43 -18.53
C THR A 76 -23.21 -1.35 -19.04
N VAL A 77 -23.36 -0.95 -20.30
CA VAL A 77 -22.54 0.12 -20.88
C VAL A 77 -22.77 1.43 -20.12
N GLY A 78 -21.69 2.11 -19.75
CA GLY A 78 -21.72 3.39 -19.06
C GLY A 78 -22.10 3.35 -17.58
N THR A 79 -22.20 2.16 -16.98
CA THR A 79 -22.40 2.01 -15.53
C THR A 79 -21.08 1.70 -14.85
N ASP A 80 -20.70 2.53 -13.89
CA ASP A 80 -19.54 2.28 -13.06
C ASP A 80 -19.88 1.30 -11.94
N ILE A 81 -19.14 0.20 -11.87
CA ILE A 81 -19.36 -0.90 -10.94
C ILE A 81 -18.12 -1.04 -10.07
N ASN A 82 -18.33 -1.09 -8.77
CA ASN A 82 -17.30 -1.44 -7.80
C ASN A 82 -16.82 -2.88 -8.02
N ILE A 83 -15.52 -3.14 -7.89
CA ILE A 83 -14.94 -4.47 -8.15
C ILE A 83 -15.51 -5.60 -7.25
N VAL A 84 -16.00 -5.29 -6.04
CA VAL A 84 -16.72 -6.28 -5.18
C VAL A 84 -18.01 -6.73 -5.85
N ASN A 85 -18.79 -5.79 -6.36
CA ASN A 85 -20.06 -6.08 -7.03
C ASN A 85 -19.83 -6.71 -8.40
N LEU A 86 -18.71 -6.39 -9.05
CA LEU A 86 -18.33 -6.96 -10.33
C LEU A 86 -18.12 -8.48 -10.23
N LYS A 87 -17.53 -8.98 -9.13
CA LYS A 87 -17.37 -10.42 -8.88
C LYS A 87 -18.70 -11.18 -8.93
N ALA A 88 -19.80 -10.55 -8.51
CA ALA A 88 -21.13 -11.16 -8.56
C ALA A 88 -21.65 -11.35 -10.00
N LEU A 89 -21.15 -10.58 -10.97
CA LEU A 89 -21.56 -10.68 -12.38
C LEU A 89 -20.86 -11.83 -13.11
N PHE A 90 -19.72 -12.33 -12.62
CA PHE A 90 -19.00 -13.45 -13.23
C PHE A 90 -18.24 -14.30 -12.20
N PRO A 91 -18.95 -14.94 -11.24
CA PRO A 91 -18.31 -15.65 -10.12
C PRO A 91 -17.37 -16.78 -10.59
N THR A 92 -17.66 -17.41 -11.72
CA THR A 92 -16.85 -18.51 -12.29
C THR A 92 -15.46 -18.06 -12.76
N TYR A 93 -15.28 -16.80 -13.13
CA TYR A 93 -14.01 -16.27 -13.68
C TYR A 93 -13.26 -15.38 -12.68
N ALA A 94 -13.89 -15.03 -11.55
CA ALA A 94 -13.35 -14.10 -10.56
C ALA A 94 -12.44 -14.78 -9.52
N THR A 95 -11.26 -15.25 -9.96
CA THR A 95 -10.24 -15.85 -9.09
C THR A 95 -9.32 -14.83 -8.42
N PHE A 96 -9.60 -13.53 -8.57
CA PHE A 96 -8.80 -12.45 -7.99
C PHE A 96 -9.34 -12.08 -6.61
N ASP A 97 -8.42 -11.77 -5.69
CA ASP A 97 -8.77 -11.19 -4.40
C ASP A 97 -9.08 -9.71 -4.58
N VAL A 98 -10.28 -9.35 -4.18
CA VAL A 98 -10.86 -8.01 -4.32
C VAL A 98 -10.61 -7.18 -3.07
N GLU A 99 -10.04 -7.78 -2.02
CA GLU A 99 -9.93 -7.15 -0.71
C GLU A 99 -8.88 -6.02 -0.74
N ASP A 100 -9.29 -4.80 -0.38
CA ASP A 100 -8.34 -3.70 -0.20
C ASP A 100 -7.43 -4.04 1.01
N PRO A 101 -6.10 -3.93 0.87
CA PRO A 101 -5.15 -4.18 1.97
C PRO A 101 -5.33 -3.29 3.21
N ARG A 102 -6.23 -2.30 3.16
CA ARG A 102 -6.68 -1.48 4.29
C ARG A 102 -7.78 -2.14 5.13
N GLY A 103 -8.40 -3.23 4.66
CA GLY A 103 -9.52 -3.89 5.33
C GLY A 103 -10.80 -3.03 5.39
N ALA A 104 -10.88 -1.99 4.56
CA ALA A 104 -12.07 -1.15 4.46
C ALA A 104 -13.09 -1.84 3.54
N THR A 105 -14.32 -2.00 4.02
CA THR A 105 -15.45 -2.60 3.29
C THR A 105 -15.95 -1.74 2.12
N ASP A 106 -15.44 -0.53 1.99
CA ASP A 106 -15.85 0.46 0.99
C ASP A 106 -14.81 0.50 -0.12
N ASP A 107 -14.83 -0.50 -0.98
CA ASP A 107 -13.87 -0.76 -2.06
C ASP A 107 -13.97 0.24 -3.24
N ASN A 108 -14.41 1.47 -3.00
CA ASN A 108 -14.62 2.49 -4.04
C ASN A 108 -13.32 3.03 -4.64
N ARG A 109 -12.18 2.39 -4.32
CA ARG A 109 -10.85 2.75 -4.82
C ARG A 109 -10.50 2.06 -6.11
N SER A 110 -11.28 1.07 -6.52
CA SER A 110 -11.11 0.35 -7.76
C SER A 110 -12.44 0.24 -8.48
N CYS A 111 -12.47 0.63 -9.74
CA CYS A 111 -13.73 0.74 -10.49
C CYS A 111 -13.60 0.10 -11.87
N TYR A 112 -14.70 -0.49 -12.31
CA TYR A 112 -14.87 -1.06 -13.64
C TYR A 112 -16.03 -0.37 -14.36
N SER A 113 -15.82 -0.04 -15.63
CA SER A 113 -16.86 0.55 -16.49
C SER A 113 -16.83 -0.10 -17.86
N LYS A 114 -17.97 -0.65 -18.30
CA LYS A 114 -18.11 -1.17 -19.66
C LYS A 114 -18.34 0.00 -20.61
N VAL A 115 -17.53 0.12 -21.66
CA VAL A 115 -17.68 1.18 -22.69
C VAL A 115 -18.42 0.64 -23.91
N SER A 116 -18.14 -0.60 -24.29
CA SER A 116 -18.79 -1.27 -25.41
C SER A 116 -18.74 -2.80 -25.21
N ARG A 117 -19.11 -3.57 -26.24
CA ARG A 117 -18.96 -5.04 -26.21
C ARG A 117 -17.51 -5.51 -26.12
N ASN A 118 -16.60 -4.69 -26.64
CA ASN A 118 -15.18 -5.02 -26.78
C ASN A 118 -14.26 -4.08 -26.02
N GLN A 119 -14.81 -3.14 -25.26
CA GLN A 119 -14.03 -2.12 -24.58
C GLN A 119 -14.52 -1.91 -23.15
N TYR A 120 -13.58 -1.78 -22.23
CA TYR A 120 -13.84 -1.46 -20.84
C TYR A 120 -12.76 -0.54 -20.28
N ASN A 121 -13.06 0.12 -19.18
CA ASN A 121 -12.13 0.93 -18.41
C ASN A 121 -11.94 0.34 -17.01
N LEU A 122 -10.70 0.36 -16.54
CA LEU A 122 -10.35 0.08 -15.15
C LEU A 122 -9.67 1.28 -14.55
N ARG A 123 -10.08 1.63 -13.32
CA ARG A 123 -9.57 2.78 -12.58
C ARG A 123 -9.12 2.36 -11.20
N ILE A 124 -8.00 2.91 -10.75
CA ILE A 124 -7.48 2.78 -9.39
C ILE A 124 -7.26 4.18 -8.84
N LEU A 125 -7.67 4.40 -7.60
CA LEU A 125 -7.39 5.61 -6.84
C LEU A 125 -6.22 5.34 -5.88
N PRO A 126 -5.02 5.88 -6.15
CA PRO A 126 -3.86 5.70 -5.27
C PRO A 126 -4.00 6.56 -4.01
N GLU A 127 -3.47 6.09 -2.88
CA GLU A 127 -3.34 6.94 -1.70
C GLU A 127 -2.23 7.99 -1.92
N PRO A 128 -2.39 9.25 -1.45
CA PRO A 128 -3.38 9.74 -0.48
C PRO A 128 -4.68 10.33 -1.08
N GLU A 129 -4.97 10.11 -2.36
CA GLU A 129 -6.14 10.69 -3.00
C GLU A 129 -7.43 10.14 -2.36
N THR A 130 -8.30 11.05 -1.91
CA THR A 130 -9.52 10.74 -1.14
C THR A 130 -10.81 11.07 -1.89
N LEU A 131 -10.72 11.76 -3.02
CA LEU A 131 -11.87 12.26 -3.77
C LEU A 131 -11.91 11.59 -5.14
N GLY A 132 -12.27 10.32 -5.11
CA GLY A 132 -12.77 9.60 -6.26
C GLY A 132 -13.69 8.52 -5.71
N THR A 133 -14.95 8.57 -6.07
CA THR A 133 -15.79 7.37 -6.02
C THR A 133 -15.97 6.94 -7.46
N CYS A 134 -16.29 5.67 -7.67
CA CYS A 134 -16.58 5.15 -9.00
C CYS A 134 -17.66 5.96 -9.75
N ALA A 135 -18.46 6.79 -9.06
CA ALA A 135 -19.61 7.45 -9.64
C ALA A 135 -19.35 8.79 -10.36
N ASN A 136 -18.48 9.70 -9.88
CA ASN A 136 -18.62 11.12 -10.25
C ASN A 136 -17.32 11.94 -10.39
N THR A 137 -16.20 11.39 -10.84
CA THR A 137 -14.96 12.20 -10.95
C THR A 137 -14.14 11.77 -12.15
N LEU A 138 -13.81 12.74 -13.03
CA LEU A 138 -12.70 12.63 -14.00
C LEU A 138 -11.47 12.17 -13.20
N ALA A 139 -11.12 10.89 -13.28
CA ALA A 139 -10.05 10.34 -12.48
C ALA A 139 -8.70 10.90 -12.97
N VAL A 140 -7.89 11.36 -12.03
CA VAL A 140 -6.49 11.81 -12.24
C VAL A 140 -5.52 10.61 -12.23
N GLY A 141 -6.04 9.38 -12.17
CA GLY A 141 -5.26 8.15 -12.08
C GLY A 141 -5.35 7.31 -13.35
N GLU A 142 -4.21 6.75 -13.75
CA GLU A 142 -3.95 5.86 -14.90
C GLU A 142 -5.19 5.10 -15.41
N ASP A 143 -5.90 5.68 -16.40
CA ASP A 143 -6.99 5.02 -17.13
C ASP A 143 -6.40 3.87 -17.96
N PHE A 144 -6.56 2.63 -17.50
CA PHE A 144 -6.16 1.47 -18.27
C PHE A 144 -7.27 1.13 -19.27
N SER A 145 -7.25 1.80 -20.42
CA SER A 145 -8.15 1.53 -21.55
C SER A 145 -7.58 0.38 -22.39
N ILE A 146 -8.33 -0.72 -22.54
CA ILE A 146 -7.94 -1.85 -23.41
C ILE A 146 -8.93 -1.93 -24.59
N GLN A 147 -8.38 -1.95 -25.81
CA GLN A 147 -9.08 -2.12 -27.10
C GLN A 147 -9.12 -3.58 -27.54
#